data_AF-A0A388KTN7-F1
#
_entry.id   AF-A0A388KTN7-F1
#
_cell.length_a   1.000
_cell.length_b   1.000
_cell.length_c   1.000
_cell.angle_alpha   90.00
_cell.angle_beta   90.00
_cell.angle_gamma   90.00
#
_symmetry.space_group_name_H-M   'P 1'
#
loop_
_entity.id
_entity.type
_entity.pdbx_description
1 polymer ?
#
loop_
_entity_poly.entity_id
_entity_poly.type
_entity_poly.pdbx_seq_one_letter_code
_entity_poly.pdbx_strand_id
1 'polypeptide(L)'
;MSGRGEYDRRDRRSSSQDRGNHRGPDSGQHLGVDKYYHHSPPRCFACNERGHYANQCKNRWWSRDDRPSTSSETGHGRSTSPRGYPKETSTKEVDKLHLQIEELNRSLASVSEFVQSEKAKKEAEEKARRHAEEDELRKMAEKEAREKKERKRLEKLQKEKERDAEFEKKMEMQLAMKTGRFLDRLEANLGPVLDVLKQARGKKQVAHISDPGSESGSGSSGSETEAIRPQTRKLTIHEKRNRGPEPVFEDSPPMVTPTKRKSRGAKEKGAAAATRGTRSKAKLKTKISPYLAKTKKSPGQPSTVVKLRYRNQAMDVLRNLDAHELQGICKYKGIAYTGKIDAIFDIASHRTRKHFGEVEPIDLSEVLEVEEEASATGDDGGQEEGV
;
A
#
# COMPACT_ATOMS: atom_id res chain seq x y z
N MET A 1 -36.13 -10.98 -46.37
CA MET A 1 -36.11 -9.56 -45.94
C MET A 1 -36.97 -9.51 -44.69
N SER A 2 -36.48 -9.38 -43.46
CA SER A 2 -35.56 -8.38 -42.92
C SER A 2 -34.72 -8.99 -41.80
N GLY A 3 -33.45 -8.59 -41.73
CA GLY A 3 -32.39 -9.28 -41.00
C GLY A 3 -32.49 -9.23 -39.47
N ARG A 4 -32.10 -10.37 -38.88
CA ARG A 4 -31.62 -10.51 -37.51
C ARG A 4 -30.46 -9.52 -37.27
N GLY A 5 -30.72 -8.51 -36.44
CA GLY A 5 -29.70 -7.66 -35.86
C GLY A 5 -29.38 -8.14 -34.44
N GLU A 6 -28.40 -9.02 -34.34
CA GLU A 6 -27.68 -9.33 -33.09
C GLU A 6 -27.04 -8.04 -32.58
N TYR A 7 -27.58 -7.47 -31.50
CA TYR A 7 -26.97 -6.33 -30.85
C TYR A 7 -25.98 -6.83 -29.80
N ASP A 8 -24.70 -6.60 -30.09
CA ASP A 8 -23.57 -6.60 -29.16
C ASP A 8 -23.92 -5.84 -27.86
N ARG A 9 -24.40 -6.58 -26.86
CA ARG A 9 -24.47 -6.12 -25.47
C ARG A 9 -23.06 -6.16 -24.88
N ARG A 10 -22.34 -5.07 -25.16
CA ARG A 10 -21.27 -4.45 -24.37
C ARG A 10 -20.77 -5.26 -23.16
N ASP A 11 -19.62 -5.87 -23.40
CA ASP A 11 -18.52 -6.01 -22.44
C ASP A 11 -18.19 -4.66 -21.76
N ARG A 12 -18.79 -4.40 -20.60
CA ARG A 12 -18.27 -3.43 -19.64
C ARG A 12 -18.18 -4.02 -18.24
N ARG A 13 -16.95 -4.46 -17.96
CA ARG A 13 -16.27 -4.36 -16.66
C ARG A 13 -16.85 -5.19 -15.51
N SER A 14 -16.65 -6.49 -15.63
CA SER A 14 -16.19 -7.30 -14.50
C SER A 14 -14.82 -6.80 -14.02
N SER A 15 -14.78 -5.93 -13.02
CA SER A 15 -13.59 -5.74 -12.15
C SER A 15 -13.81 -6.44 -10.81
N SER A 16 -13.99 -7.76 -10.89
CA SER A 16 -14.10 -8.67 -9.72
C SER A 16 -12.97 -9.71 -9.69
N GLN A 17 -11.88 -9.49 -10.43
CA GLN A 17 -10.69 -10.36 -10.38
C GLN A 17 -9.65 -9.77 -9.45
N ASP A 18 -9.93 -9.81 -8.14
CA ASP A 18 -8.89 -9.81 -7.10
C ASP A 18 -9.42 -10.41 -5.79
N ARG A 19 -10.23 -11.47 -5.92
CA ARG A 19 -10.60 -12.36 -4.81
C ARG A 19 -10.48 -13.79 -5.27
N GLY A 20 -9.58 -14.54 -4.66
CA GLY A 20 -9.61 -16.00 -4.69
C GLY A 20 -8.51 -16.68 -5.47
N ASN A 21 -7.24 -16.38 -5.17
CA ASN A 21 -6.15 -17.32 -5.42
C ASN A 21 -5.71 -17.99 -4.10
N HIS A 22 -6.66 -18.66 -3.45
CA HIS A 22 -6.42 -19.65 -2.42
C HIS A 22 -6.96 -21.01 -2.88
N ARG A 23 -6.43 -21.51 -4.00
CA ARG A 23 -6.26 -22.96 -4.16
C ARG A 23 -5.11 -23.37 -3.24
N GLY A 24 -5.43 -23.61 -1.98
CA GLY A 24 -4.70 -24.59 -1.19
C GLY A 24 -5.17 -25.98 -1.66
N PRO A 25 -4.25 -26.91 -1.95
CA PRO A 25 -4.63 -28.26 -2.32
C PRO A 25 -5.15 -28.98 -1.07
N ASP A 26 -6.17 -29.80 -1.27
CA ASP A 26 -6.25 -31.12 -0.67
C ASP A 26 -6.01 -31.20 0.86
N SER A 27 -7.06 -31.00 1.64
CA SER A 27 -7.16 -31.56 2.98
C SER A 27 -8.61 -31.95 3.20
N GLY A 28 -8.87 -33.22 2.90
CA GLY A 28 -10.16 -33.87 2.99
C GLY A 28 -10.83 -33.69 4.34
N GLN A 29 -12.15 -33.55 4.25
CA GLN A 29 -13.12 -34.40 4.97
C GLN A 29 -12.58 -35.08 6.25
N HIS A 30 -12.73 -34.41 7.38
CA HIS A 30 -13.07 -35.04 8.67
C HIS A 30 -13.92 -34.00 9.42
N LEU A 31 -15.24 -34.07 9.34
CA LEU A 31 -16.10 -34.78 10.29
C LEU A 31 -15.70 -34.50 11.75
N GLY A 32 -16.60 -33.77 12.43
CA GLY A 32 -16.78 -33.62 13.87
C GLY A 32 -15.72 -34.23 14.78
N VAL A 33 -14.87 -33.39 15.32
CA VAL A 33 -14.20 -33.66 16.59
C VAL A 33 -14.32 -32.40 17.42
N ASP A 34 -14.93 -32.54 18.59
CA ASP A 34 -14.92 -31.56 19.67
C ASP A 34 -13.56 -30.89 19.77
N LYS A 35 -13.49 -29.60 19.42
CA LYS A 35 -12.42 -28.75 19.91
C LYS A 35 -12.67 -28.49 21.40
N TYR A 36 -12.44 -29.51 22.21
CA TYR A 36 -11.96 -29.31 23.56
C TYR A 36 -10.76 -28.38 23.44
N TYR A 37 -10.94 -27.13 23.84
CA TYR A 37 -9.85 -26.19 24.00
C TYR A 37 -8.83 -26.87 24.90
N HIS A 38 -7.74 -27.36 24.31
CA HIS A 38 -6.55 -27.72 25.06
C HIS A 38 -5.99 -26.44 25.66
N HIS A 39 -6.62 -25.95 26.73
CA HIS A 39 -5.99 -25.03 27.66
C HIS A 39 -4.70 -25.72 28.06
N SER A 40 -3.59 -25.12 27.64
CA SER A 40 -2.29 -25.58 28.09
C SER A 40 -2.36 -25.68 29.61
N PRO A 41 -1.95 -26.82 30.21
CA PRO A 41 -1.99 -26.98 31.65
C PRO A 41 -1.39 -25.75 32.34
N PRO A 42 -2.03 -25.24 33.40
CA PRO A 42 -1.60 -24.01 34.06
C PRO A 42 -0.11 -24.10 34.41
N ARG A 43 0.60 -22.99 34.21
CA ARG A 43 2.00 -22.83 34.61
C ARG A 43 2.04 -22.24 36.01
N CYS A 44 2.87 -22.83 36.88
CA CYS A 44 3.08 -22.33 38.22
C CYS A 44 3.83 -20.99 38.17
N PHE A 45 3.26 -19.94 38.75
CA PHE A 45 3.91 -18.61 38.77
C PHE A 45 5.21 -18.56 39.58
N ALA A 46 5.44 -19.51 40.50
CA ALA A 46 6.63 -19.55 41.34
C ALA A 46 7.83 -20.24 40.67
N CYS A 47 7.62 -21.33 39.92
CA CYS A 47 8.70 -22.10 39.27
C CYS A 47 8.60 -22.18 37.73
N ASN A 48 7.54 -21.64 37.12
CA ASN A 48 7.25 -21.69 35.67
C ASN A 48 7.07 -23.10 35.06
N GLU A 49 7.03 -24.15 35.88
CA GLU A 49 6.73 -25.51 35.45
C GLU A 49 5.23 -25.69 35.13
N ARG A 50 4.92 -26.56 34.16
CA ARG A 50 3.55 -26.85 33.75
C ARG A 50 2.93 -27.90 34.69
N GLY A 51 1.61 -27.81 34.91
CA GLY A 51 0.83 -28.90 35.49
C GLY A 51 0.52 -28.77 36.99
N HIS A 52 0.84 -27.64 37.62
CA HIS A 52 0.42 -27.37 39.00
C HIS A 52 0.21 -25.87 39.24
N TYR A 53 -0.66 -25.55 40.19
CA TYR A 53 -0.89 -24.17 40.63
C TYR A 53 0.13 -23.76 41.71
N ALA A 54 0.31 -22.45 41.93
CA ALA A 54 1.30 -21.92 42.88
C ALA A 54 1.14 -22.43 44.32
N ASN A 55 -0.09 -22.80 44.73
CA ASN A 55 -0.38 -23.40 46.03
C ASN A 55 0.03 -24.88 46.15
N GLN A 56 0.31 -25.55 45.03
CA GLN A 56 0.71 -26.97 44.94
C GLN A 56 2.22 -27.14 44.65
N CYS A 57 2.96 -26.04 44.49
CA CYS A 57 4.38 -26.08 44.17
C CYS A 57 5.19 -26.58 45.38
N LYS A 58 5.85 -27.75 45.26
CA LYS A 58 6.76 -28.27 46.30
C LYS A 58 7.89 -27.28 46.64
N ASN A 59 8.29 -26.45 45.67
CA ASN A 59 9.36 -25.45 45.84
C ASN A 59 8.88 -24.16 46.51
N ARG A 60 7.59 -24.04 46.87
CA ARG A 60 7.03 -22.85 47.55
C ARG A 60 7.75 -22.51 48.86
N TRP A 61 8.34 -23.51 49.52
CA TRP A 61 9.02 -23.32 50.81
C TRP A 61 10.47 -22.87 50.69
N TRP A 62 11.08 -22.95 49.50
CA TRP A 62 12.51 -22.64 49.30
C TRP A 62 12.76 -21.28 48.65
N SER A 63 11.79 -20.70 47.92
CA SER A 63 11.90 -19.35 47.31
C SER A 63 11.29 -18.25 48.18
N ARG A 64 11.58 -18.23 49.49
CA ARG A 64 11.11 -17.15 50.37
C ARG A 64 12.07 -15.95 50.44
N ASP A 65 13.26 -16.06 49.84
CA ASP A 65 14.30 -15.03 49.91
C ASP A 65 14.31 -14.03 48.74
N ASP A 66 13.62 -14.33 47.63
CA ASP A 66 13.53 -13.42 46.47
C ASP A 66 12.26 -12.57 46.45
N ARG A 67 11.71 -12.22 47.63
CA ARG A 67 10.62 -11.23 47.70
C ARG A 67 11.25 -9.84 47.48
N PRO A 68 10.98 -9.14 46.37
CA PRO A 68 11.47 -7.77 46.19
C PRO A 68 10.88 -6.89 47.30
N SER A 69 11.75 -6.48 48.22
CA SER A 69 11.48 -5.59 49.34
C SER A 69 10.94 -4.25 48.83
N THR A 70 9.62 -4.17 48.75
CA THR A 70 8.86 -2.92 48.62
C THR A 70 7.85 -2.86 49.77
N SER A 71 8.34 -2.99 50.99
CA SER A 71 7.61 -2.55 52.16
C SER A 71 8.59 -1.96 53.16
N SER A 72 8.59 -0.63 53.20
CA SER A 72 9.06 0.19 54.31
C SER A 72 8.29 -0.20 55.58
N GLU A 73 8.74 -1.26 56.22
CA GLU A 73 8.26 -1.67 57.54
C GLU A 73 9.15 -0.99 58.58
N THR A 74 8.68 0.17 59.06
CA THR A 74 9.21 0.90 60.20
C THR A 74 8.98 0.10 61.47
N GLY A 75 9.84 -0.89 61.71
CA GLY A 75 9.90 -1.66 62.95
C GLY A 75 10.70 -0.92 64.02
N HIS A 76 10.01 -0.21 64.91
CA HIS A 76 10.50 0.22 66.21
C HIS A 76 11.10 -0.96 66.98
N GLY A 77 12.43 -1.03 67.04
CA GLY A 77 13.19 -1.97 67.88
C GLY A 77 14.04 -1.21 68.88
N ARG A 78 13.52 -1.07 70.11
CA ARG A 78 14.19 -0.48 71.27
C ARG A 78 15.49 -1.21 71.58
N SER A 79 16.61 -0.50 71.61
CA SER A 79 17.81 -0.93 72.32
C SER A 79 18.29 0.20 73.24
N THR A 80 17.98 0.00 74.51
CA THR A 80 18.54 0.69 75.68
C THR A 80 20.06 0.54 75.69
N SER A 81 20.77 1.67 75.59
CA SER A 81 22.23 1.74 75.77
C SER A 81 22.59 2.58 77.00
N PRO A 82 23.69 2.27 77.70
CA PRO A 82 23.97 2.72 79.06
C PRO A 82 24.32 4.21 79.20
N ARG A 83 23.88 4.76 80.32
CA ARG A 83 24.05 6.14 80.78
C ARG A 83 25.53 6.42 81.11
N GLY A 84 26.28 6.90 80.13
CA GLY A 84 27.63 7.46 80.31
C GLY A 84 27.57 8.92 80.74
N TYR A 85 28.33 9.27 81.77
CA TYR A 85 28.45 10.61 82.34
C TYR A 85 28.95 11.63 81.30
N PRO A 86 28.44 12.87 81.30
CA PRO A 86 28.87 13.90 80.36
C PRO A 86 30.29 14.34 80.72
N LYS A 87 31.25 13.89 79.91
CA LYS A 87 32.59 14.48 79.87
C LYS A 87 32.45 15.72 79.00
N GLU A 88 32.54 16.91 79.59
CA GLU A 88 32.54 18.20 78.89
C GLU A 88 33.74 18.25 77.95
N THR A 89 33.56 17.76 76.73
CA THR A 89 34.52 17.93 75.65
C THR A 89 34.43 19.37 75.20
N SER A 90 35.56 20.07 75.30
CA SER A 90 35.81 21.41 74.77
C SER A 90 35.04 21.64 73.45
N THR A 91 34.04 22.52 73.50
CA THR A 91 33.12 22.87 72.39
C THR A 91 33.86 23.22 71.09
N LYS A 92 35.09 23.72 71.19
CA LYS A 92 35.95 24.09 70.06
C LYS A 92 36.36 22.90 69.17
N GLU A 93 36.48 21.69 69.71
CA GLU A 93 36.83 20.51 68.92
C GLU A 93 35.64 19.97 68.13
N VAL A 94 34.44 20.12 68.69
CA VAL A 94 33.17 19.72 68.06
C VAL A 94 32.90 20.59 66.84
N ASP A 95 33.11 21.91 66.94
CA ASP A 95 32.93 22.84 65.83
C ASP A 95 33.85 22.53 64.64
N LYS A 96 35.10 22.11 64.92
CA LYS A 96 36.06 21.71 63.87
C LYS A 96 35.61 20.44 63.14
N LEU A 97 35.07 19.46 63.85
CA LEU A 97 34.53 18.24 63.25
C LEU A 97 33.29 18.52 62.40
N HIS A 98 32.41 19.43 62.84
CA HIS A 98 31.24 19.84 62.06
C HIS A 98 31.62 20.45 60.70
N LEU A 99 32.62 21.35 60.66
CA LEU A 99 33.11 21.93 59.41
C LEU A 99 33.67 20.88 58.45
N GLN A 100 34.41 19.89 58.95
CA GLN A 100 34.92 18.78 58.13
C GLN A 100 33.81 17.90 57.58
N ILE A 101 32.77 17.63 58.38
CA ILE A 101 31.59 16.87 57.93
C ILE A 101 30.85 17.64 56.83
N GLU A 102 30.69 18.95 56.98
CA GLU A 102 30.07 19.78 55.95
C GLU A 102 30.87 19.79 54.64
N GLU A 103 32.20 19.88 54.72
CA GLU A 103 33.08 19.82 53.55
C GLU A 103 32.99 18.46 52.84
N LEU A 104 32.98 17.36 53.61
CA LEU A 104 32.76 16.01 53.08
C LEU A 104 31.36 15.87 52.45
N ASN A 105 30.32 16.41 53.06
CA ASN A 105 28.97 16.38 52.50
C ASN A 105 28.87 17.16 51.18
N ARG A 106 29.56 18.30 51.06
CA ARG A 106 29.62 19.06 49.80
C ARG A 106 30.38 18.28 48.71
N SER A 107 31.51 17.65 49.05
CA SER A 107 32.26 16.85 48.07
C SER A 107 31.49 15.60 47.64
N LEU A 108 30.79 14.92 48.55
CA LEU A 108 29.92 13.79 48.24
C LEU A 108 28.73 14.20 47.36
N ALA A 109 28.11 15.36 47.63
CA ALA A 109 27.05 15.90 46.78
C ALA A 109 27.55 16.15 45.35
N SER A 110 28.71 16.80 45.20
CA SER A 110 29.33 17.06 43.90
C SER A 110 29.64 15.77 43.13
N VAL A 111 30.20 14.75 43.78
CA VAL A 111 30.44 13.43 43.15
C VAL A 111 29.12 12.75 42.76
N SER A 112 28.08 12.87 43.58
CA SER A 112 26.76 12.28 43.28
C SER A 112 26.10 12.94 42.06
N GLU A 113 26.18 14.26 41.93
CA GLU A 113 25.68 15.02 40.77
C GLU A 113 26.44 14.64 39.50
N PHE A 114 27.77 14.51 39.59
CA PHE A 114 28.60 14.07 38.47
C PHE A 114 28.16 12.67 37.97
N VAL A 115 27.97 11.71 38.88
CA VAL A 115 27.50 10.36 38.51
C VAL A 115 26.11 10.38 37.89
N GLN A 116 25.20 11.20 38.41
CA GLN A 116 23.86 11.35 37.83
C GLN A 116 23.92 11.98 36.42
N SER A 117 24.77 12.99 36.22
CA SER A 117 24.96 13.63 34.92
C SER A 117 25.57 12.68 33.88
N GLU A 118 26.55 11.86 34.27
CA GLU A 118 27.14 10.82 33.43
C GLU A 118 26.12 9.74 33.04
N LYS A 119 25.29 9.31 34.00
CA LYS A 119 24.20 8.35 33.73
C LYS A 119 23.17 8.94 32.77
N ALA A 120 22.74 10.19 32.99
CA ALA A 120 21.79 10.87 32.12
C ALA A 120 22.34 11.06 30.69
N LYS A 121 23.64 11.40 30.57
CA LYS A 121 24.31 11.52 29.28
C LYS A 121 24.36 10.18 28.53
N LYS A 122 24.71 9.09 29.21
CA LYS A 122 24.72 7.73 28.62
C LYS A 122 23.34 7.28 28.17
N GLU A 123 22.30 7.55 28.95
CA GLU A 123 20.92 7.21 28.59
C GLU A 123 20.43 8.03 27.38
N ALA A 124 20.76 9.32 27.33
CA ALA A 124 20.43 10.18 26.19
C ALA A 124 21.14 9.72 24.90
N GLU A 125 22.41 9.35 24.99
CA GLU A 125 23.19 8.81 23.86
C GLU A 125 22.62 7.47 23.38
N GLU A 126 22.25 6.57 24.28
CA GLU A 126 21.63 5.29 23.92
C GLU A 126 20.27 5.48 23.23
N LYS A 127 19.42 6.38 23.76
CA LYS A 127 18.14 6.73 23.13
C LYS A 127 18.33 7.33 21.75
N ALA A 128 19.34 8.19 21.57
CA ALA A 128 19.69 8.74 20.27
C ALA A 128 20.13 7.65 19.28
N ARG A 129 20.92 6.66 19.73
CA ARG A 129 21.32 5.51 18.91
C ARG A 129 20.13 4.66 18.49
N ARG A 130 19.23 4.33 19.42
CA ARG A 130 18.00 3.55 19.12
C ARG A 130 17.09 4.27 18.13
N HIS A 131 16.94 5.59 18.24
CA HIS A 131 16.14 6.37 17.29
C HIS A 131 16.79 6.43 15.90
N ALA A 132 18.12 6.55 15.83
CA ALA A 132 18.85 6.53 14.56
C ALA A 132 18.68 5.18 13.83
N GLU A 133 18.81 4.07 14.56
CA GLU A 133 18.59 2.72 14.02
C GLU A 133 17.13 2.53 13.52
N GLU A 134 16.15 3.01 14.27
CA GLU A 134 14.74 2.93 13.86
C GLU A 134 14.46 3.76 12.58
N ASP A 135 15.03 4.96 12.48
CA ASP A 135 14.89 5.80 11.29
C ASP A 135 15.55 5.17 10.05
N GLU A 136 16.68 4.47 10.23
CA GLU A 136 17.31 3.72 9.14
C GLU A 136 16.44 2.55 8.67
N LEU A 137 15.85 1.80 9.60
CA LEU A 137 14.90 0.73 9.26
C LEU A 137 13.68 1.28 8.52
N ARG A 138 13.13 2.42 8.95
CA ARG A 138 12.02 3.08 8.25
C ARG A 138 12.41 3.51 6.83
N LYS A 139 13.61 4.06 6.63
CA LYS A 139 14.12 4.43 5.30
C LYS A 139 14.33 3.21 4.39
N MET A 140 14.81 2.09 4.93
CA MET A 140 14.99 0.85 4.15
C MET A 140 13.66 0.24 3.74
N ALA A 141 12.68 0.17 4.66
CA ALA A 141 11.33 -0.30 4.35
C ALA A 141 10.64 0.59 3.30
N GLU A 142 10.84 1.91 3.36
CA GLU A 142 10.31 2.83 2.35
C GLU A 142 10.95 2.60 0.97
N LYS A 143 12.27 2.41 0.90
CA LYS A 143 12.97 2.08 -0.35
C LYS A 143 12.47 0.77 -0.94
N GLU A 144 12.35 -0.28 -0.14
CA GLU A 144 11.83 -1.57 -0.61
C GLU A 144 10.38 -1.45 -1.11
N ALA A 145 9.55 -0.65 -0.44
CA ALA A 145 8.19 -0.38 -0.89
C ALA A 145 8.15 0.40 -2.22
N ARG A 146 9.11 1.31 -2.47
CA ARG A 146 9.26 2.00 -3.75
C ARG A 146 9.72 1.05 -4.86
N GLU A 147 10.72 0.22 -4.60
CA GLU A 147 11.22 -0.78 -5.56
C GLU A 147 10.14 -1.82 -5.93
N LYS A 148 9.37 -2.31 -4.95
CA LYS A 148 8.23 -3.21 -5.22
C LYS A 148 7.18 -2.55 -6.11
N LYS A 149 6.92 -1.24 -5.95
CA LYS A 149 6.00 -0.50 -6.82
C LYS A 149 6.55 -0.34 -8.23
N GLU A 150 7.86 -0.11 -8.38
CA GLU A 150 8.52 0.01 -9.68
C GLU A 150 8.54 -1.34 -10.43
N ARG A 151 8.89 -2.43 -9.73
CA ARG A 151 8.80 -3.79 -10.30
C ARG A 151 7.40 -4.11 -10.81
N LYS A 152 6.36 -3.83 -10.00
CA LYS A 152 4.96 -4.02 -10.42
C LYS A 152 4.57 -3.15 -11.63
N ARG A 153 5.17 -1.97 -11.80
CA ARG A 153 4.91 -1.11 -12.98
C ARG A 153 5.58 -1.68 -14.23
N LEU A 154 6.82 -2.15 -14.12
CA LEU A 154 7.54 -2.76 -15.23
C LEU A 154 6.87 -4.06 -15.68
N GLU A 155 6.44 -4.90 -14.76
CA GLU A 155 5.69 -6.13 -15.05
C GLU A 155 4.37 -5.83 -15.78
N LYS A 156 3.62 -4.82 -15.33
CA LYS A 156 2.40 -4.36 -16.02
C LYS A 156 2.68 -3.88 -17.44
N LEU A 157 3.76 -3.12 -17.65
CA LEU A 157 4.16 -2.66 -18.98
C LEU A 157 4.57 -3.82 -19.89
N GLN A 158 5.23 -4.85 -19.37
CA GLN A 158 5.56 -6.05 -20.15
C GLN A 158 4.30 -6.82 -20.56
N LYS A 159 3.38 -7.03 -19.62
CA LYS A 159 2.10 -7.69 -19.89
C LYS A 159 1.23 -6.91 -20.89
N GLU A 160 1.29 -5.57 -20.86
CA GLU A 160 0.60 -4.73 -21.85
C GLU A 160 1.20 -4.90 -23.24
N LYS A 161 2.54 -4.85 -23.36
CA LYS A 161 3.24 -5.12 -24.63
C LYS A 161 2.94 -6.51 -25.21
N GLU A 162 2.83 -7.51 -24.35
CA GLU A 162 2.44 -8.87 -24.75
C GLU A 162 1.02 -8.91 -25.31
N ARG A 163 0.05 -8.29 -24.63
CA ARG A 163 -1.34 -8.19 -25.14
C ARG A 163 -1.43 -7.41 -26.45
N ASP A 164 -0.63 -6.35 -26.59
CA ASP A 164 -0.60 -5.57 -27.83
C ASP A 164 -0.03 -6.40 -28.99
N ALA A 165 1.04 -7.19 -28.75
CA ALA A 165 1.58 -8.11 -29.75
C ALA A 165 0.60 -9.24 -30.12
N GLU A 166 -0.17 -9.76 -29.15
CA GLU A 166 -1.25 -10.71 -29.43
C GLU A 166 -2.36 -10.09 -30.28
N PHE A 167 -2.74 -8.84 -30.01
CA PHE A 167 -3.74 -8.12 -30.78
C PHE A 167 -3.26 -7.86 -32.21
N GLU A 168 -2.00 -7.46 -32.37
CA GLU A 168 -1.36 -7.24 -33.67
C GLU A 168 -1.36 -8.52 -34.52
N LYS A 169 -0.97 -9.66 -33.94
CA LYS A 169 -1.02 -10.96 -34.63
C LYS A 169 -2.43 -11.33 -35.09
N LYS A 170 -3.46 -11.08 -34.27
CA LYS A 170 -4.86 -11.34 -34.65
C LYS A 170 -5.31 -10.43 -35.79
N MET A 171 -4.91 -9.16 -35.76
CA MET A 171 -5.21 -8.20 -36.82
C MET A 171 -4.53 -8.60 -38.13
N GLU A 172 -3.25 -8.98 -38.07
CA GLU A 172 -2.47 -9.46 -39.22
C GLU A 172 -3.11 -10.72 -39.82
N MET A 173 -3.48 -11.70 -38.99
CA MET A 173 -4.18 -12.91 -39.45
C MET A 173 -5.52 -12.57 -40.13
N GLN A 174 -6.32 -11.65 -39.58
CA GLN A 174 -7.56 -11.21 -40.21
C GLN A 174 -7.33 -10.49 -41.55
N LEU A 175 -6.27 -9.68 -41.65
CA LEU A 175 -5.88 -9.03 -42.90
C LEU A 175 -5.45 -10.07 -43.94
N ALA A 176 -4.61 -11.02 -43.57
CA ALA A 176 -4.19 -12.11 -44.45
C ALA A 176 -5.40 -12.94 -44.96
N MET A 177 -6.34 -13.29 -44.08
CA MET A 177 -7.57 -14.00 -44.47
C MET A 177 -8.45 -13.19 -45.43
N LYS A 178 -8.59 -11.88 -45.21
CA LYS A 178 -9.39 -11.01 -46.10
C LYS A 178 -8.71 -10.81 -47.45
N THR A 179 -7.39 -10.62 -47.47
CA THR A 179 -6.60 -10.49 -48.69
C THR A 179 -6.62 -11.78 -49.50
N GLY A 180 -6.47 -12.95 -48.85
CA GLY A 180 -6.61 -14.26 -49.51
C GLY A 180 -7.97 -14.42 -50.18
N ARG A 181 -9.06 -14.21 -49.44
CA ARG A 181 -10.43 -14.27 -50.00
C ARG A 181 -10.67 -13.26 -51.14
N PHE A 182 -10.01 -12.10 -51.11
CA PHE A 182 -10.09 -11.11 -52.17
C PHE A 182 -9.34 -11.58 -53.43
N LEU A 183 -8.13 -12.11 -53.28
CA LEU A 183 -7.35 -12.69 -54.38
C LEU A 183 -8.07 -13.88 -55.01
N ASP A 184 -8.63 -14.78 -54.20
CA ASP A 184 -9.42 -15.92 -54.69
C ASP A 184 -10.62 -15.47 -55.54
N ARG A 185 -11.32 -14.40 -55.12
CA ARG A 185 -12.42 -13.81 -55.90
C ARG A 185 -11.94 -13.14 -57.17
N LEU A 186 -10.80 -12.46 -57.12
CA LEU A 186 -10.22 -11.79 -58.28
C LEU A 186 -9.77 -12.82 -59.32
N GLU A 187 -9.15 -13.92 -58.88
CA GLU A 187 -8.79 -15.06 -59.72
C GLU A 187 -10.02 -15.77 -60.29
N ALA A 188 -11.08 -15.99 -59.52
CA ALA A 188 -12.31 -16.58 -60.04
C ALA A 188 -13.01 -15.72 -61.10
N ASN A 189 -12.98 -14.39 -60.98
CA ASN A 189 -13.63 -13.48 -61.92
C ASN A 189 -12.78 -13.18 -63.16
N LEU A 190 -11.46 -13.05 -63.01
CA LEU A 190 -10.54 -12.68 -64.10
C LEU A 190 -9.80 -13.86 -64.70
N GLY A 191 -9.74 -15.00 -64.00
CA GLY A 191 -9.07 -16.22 -64.46
C GLY A 191 -9.48 -16.63 -65.87
N PRO A 192 -10.79 -16.74 -66.19
CA PRO A 192 -11.22 -17.06 -67.54
C PRO A 192 -10.79 -16.04 -68.60
N VAL A 193 -10.81 -14.74 -68.26
CA VAL A 193 -10.40 -13.66 -69.18
C VAL A 193 -8.89 -13.70 -69.43
N LEU A 194 -8.10 -13.93 -68.39
CA LEU A 194 -6.65 -14.09 -68.49
C LEU A 194 -6.26 -15.35 -69.24
N ASP A 195 -7.00 -16.44 -69.09
CA ASP A 195 -6.77 -17.69 -69.83
C ASP A 195 -7.08 -17.52 -71.32
N VAL A 196 -8.16 -16.80 -71.67
CA VAL A 196 -8.45 -16.44 -73.07
C VAL A 196 -7.34 -15.54 -73.65
N LEU A 197 -6.83 -14.58 -72.88
CA LEU A 197 -5.72 -13.72 -73.32
C LEU A 197 -4.41 -14.51 -73.50
N LYS A 198 -4.14 -15.49 -72.63
CA LYS A 198 -3.00 -16.41 -72.77
C LYS A 198 -3.13 -17.29 -74.02
N GLN A 199 -4.32 -17.81 -74.32
CA GLN A 199 -4.55 -18.63 -75.52
C GLN A 199 -4.50 -17.79 -76.82
N ALA A 200 -4.91 -16.52 -76.77
CA ALA A 200 -4.83 -15.61 -77.91
C ALA A 200 -3.40 -15.17 -78.24
N ARG A 201 -2.47 -15.17 -77.27
CA ARG A 201 -1.02 -15.03 -77.54
C ARG A 201 -0.44 -16.36 -78.04
N GLY A 202 -0.85 -16.74 -79.25
CA GLY A 202 -0.30 -17.90 -79.95
C GLY A 202 1.23 -17.88 -80.03
N LYS A 203 1.82 -19.06 -79.82
CA LYS A 203 3.17 -19.51 -80.22
C LYS A 203 4.02 -18.47 -80.98
N LYS A 204 4.60 -17.49 -80.28
CA LYS A 204 5.89 -16.93 -80.68
C LYS A 204 6.92 -17.59 -79.79
N GLN A 205 7.65 -18.56 -80.35
CA GLN A 205 8.87 -19.08 -79.75
C GLN A 205 9.83 -17.91 -79.55
N VAL A 206 9.85 -17.33 -78.35
CA VAL A 206 10.99 -16.55 -77.90
C VAL A 206 11.91 -17.56 -77.26
N ALA A 207 13.01 -17.85 -77.96
CA ALA A 207 14.09 -18.68 -77.47
C ALA A 207 14.56 -18.11 -76.12
N HIS A 208 14.15 -18.77 -75.05
CA HIS A 208 14.64 -18.52 -73.72
C HIS A 208 16.05 -19.11 -73.68
N ILE A 209 17.06 -18.25 -73.74
CA ILE A 209 18.44 -18.60 -73.40
C ILE A 209 18.42 -18.98 -71.92
N SER A 210 18.44 -20.27 -71.66
CA SER A 210 18.59 -20.82 -70.32
C SER A 210 20.01 -20.52 -69.84
N ASP A 211 20.15 -19.63 -68.86
CA ASP A 211 21.37 -19.55 -68.07
C ASP A 211 21.23 -20.56 -66.91
N PRO A 212 22.02 -21.65 -66.88
CA PRO A 212 21.88 -22.71 -65.89
C PRO A 212 22.59 -22.32 -64.60
N GLY A 213 21.87 -21.79 -63.62
CA GLY A 213 22.48 -21.56 -62.33
C GLY A 213 21.66 -20.72 -61.37
N SER A 214 20.53 -21.24 -60.90
CA SER A 214 20.03 -20.92 -59.55
C SER A 214 18.91 -21.88 -59.19
N GLU A 215 19.31 -23.05 -58.70
CA GLU A 215 18.47 -23.87 -57.84
C GLU A 215 18.16 -23.07 -56.57
N SER A 216 17.07 -22.30 -56.61
CA SER A 216 16.49 -21.69 -55.42
C SER A 216 15.75 -22.78 -54.68
N GLY A 217 16.51 -23.56 -53.90
CA GLY A 217 15.98 -24.51 -52.94
C GLY A 217 15.05 -23.78 -51.99
N SER A 218 13.78 -24.19 -51.99
CA SER A 218 12.77 -23.86 -50.99
C SER A 218 13.18 -24.47 -49.64
N GLY A 219 14.23 -23.90 -49.05
CA GLY A 219 14.72 -24.21 -47.72
C GLY A 219 13.80 -23.59 -46.67
N SER A 220 13.02 -24.44 -46.04
CA SER A 220 12.34 -24.25 -44.76
C SER A 220 13.06 -23.23 -43.86
N SER A 221 12.55 -21.99 -43.86
CA SER A 221 13.06 -20.85 -43.07
C SER A 221 12.59 -20.96 -41.61
N GLY A 222 13.08 -21.98 -40.91
CA GLY A 222 12.73 -22.23 -39.51
C GLY A 222 13.91 -22.37 -38.55
N SER A 223 15.14 -22.60 -39.02
CA SER A 223 16.23 -23.05 -38.14
C SER A 223 17.56 -22.27 -38.22
N GLU A 224 17.72 -21.29 -39.11
CA GLU A 224 18.99 -20.54 -39.20
C GLU A 224 19.20 -19.53 -38.06
N THR A 225 18.13 -19.02 -37.45
CA THR A 225 18.28 -18.06 -36.34
C THR A 225 18.76 -18.70 -35.04
N GLU A 226 18.57 -20.01 -34.87
CA GLU A 226 19.03 -20.73 -33.67
C GLU A 226 20.53 -21.08 -33.75
N ALA A 227 21.07 -21.27 -34.96
CA ALA A 227 22.50 -21.53 -35.19
C ALA A 227 23.40 -20.28 -35.02
N ILE A 228 22.86 -19.08 -35.22
CA ILE A 228 23.59 -17.81 -35.02
C ILE A 228 23.79 -17.50 -33.52
N ARG A 229 22.90 -18.01 -32.66
CA ARG A 229 22.92 -17.74 -31.21
C ARG A 229 24.14 -18.31 -30.46
N PRO A 230 24.63 -19.54 -30.72
CA PRO A 230 25.89 -20.01 -30.14
C PRO A 230 27.12 -19.36 -30.79
N GLN A 231 27.10 -19.03 -32.08
CA GLN A 231 28.22 -18.34 -32.74
C GLN A 231 28.43 -16.91 -32.22
N THR A 232 27.34 -16.15 -32.02
CA THR A 232 27.42 -14.78 -31.48
C THR A 232 27.81 -14.74 -30.00
N ARG A 233 27.54 -15.81 -29.23
CA ARG A 233 27.97 -15.92 -27.82
C ARG A 233 29.48 -16.16 -27.66
N LYS A 234 30.17 -16.62 -28.71
CA LYS A 234 31.64 -16.72 -28.77
C LYS A 234 32.32 -15.43 -29.25
N LEU A 235 31.56 -14.41 -29.68
CA LEU A 235 32.10 -13.07 -29.95
C LEU A 235 32.21 -12.30 -28.62
N THR A 236 33.08 -12.76 -27.74
CA THR A 236 33.53 -11.93 -26.62
C THR A 236 34.41 -10.82 -27.19
N ILE A 237 33.84 -9.63 -27.31
CA ILE A 237 34.57 -8.41 -27.70
C ILE A 237 35.46 -8.02 -26.51
N HIS A 238 36.60 -8.69 -26.37
CA HIS A 238 37.66 -8.31 -25.44
C HIS A 238 38.51 -7.16 -26.01
N GLU A 239 38.37 -6.89 -27.31
CA GLU A 239 39.13 -5.88 -28.01
C GLU A 239 38.41 -4.52 -27.90
N LYS A 240 38.67 -3.84 -26.78
CA LYS A 240 38.51 -2.38 -26.72
C LYS A 240 39.44 -1.80 -27.77
N ARG A 241 38.87 -1.40 -28.91
CA ARG A 241 39.58 -0.55 -29.88
C ARG A 241 40.08 0.68 -29.13
N ASN A 242 41.40 0.80 -29.01
CA ASN A 242 42.03 2.06 -28.65
C ASN A 242 41.60 3.05 -29.73
N ARG A 243 40.80 4.05 -29.34
CA ARG A 243 40.50 5.19 -30.22
C ARG A 243 41.85 5.75 -30.66
N GLY A 244 42.11 5.68 -31.97
CA GLY A 244 43.25 6.37 -32.56
C GLY A 244 43.18 7.87 -32.26
N PRO A 245 44.31 8.59 -32.36
CA PRO A 245 44.36 10.03 -32.14
C PRO A 245 43.27 10.72 -32.95
N GLU A 246 42.44 11.52 -32.28
CA GLU A 246 41.29 12.19 -32.88
C GLU A 246 41.74 13.02 -34.11
N PRO A 247 41.08 12.86 -35.26
CA PRO A 247 41.35 13.71 -36.41
C PRO A 247 40.98 15.16 -36.05
N VAL A 248 41.97 16.05 -36.15
CA VAL A 248 41.78 17.50 -35.94
C VAL A 248 40.91 18.03 -37.07
N PHE A 249 39.64 18.26 -36.78
CA PHE A 249 38.72 18.95 -37.69
C PHE A 249 38.83 20.45 -37.43
N GLU A 250 39.58 21.18 -38.26
CA GLU A 250 39.80 22.62 -38.10
C GLU A 250 38.64 23.51 -38.63
N ASP A 251 37.65 22.97 -39.34
CA ASP A 251 36.62 23.79 -40.00
C ASP A 251 35.16 23.36 -39.71
N SER A 252 34.85 23.01 -38.47
CA SER A 252 33.44 22.84 -38.06
C SER A 252 32.86 24.15 -37.55
N PRO A 253 31.84 24.74 -38.21
CA PRO A 253 31.24 25.98 -37.77
C PRO A 253 30.69 25.85 -36.34
N PRO A 254 30.84 26.88 -35.50
CA PRO A 254 30.50 26.82 -34.08
C PRO A 254 29.02 26.51 -33.90
N MET A 255 28.75 25.28 -33.46
CA MET A 255 27.39 24.84 -33.17
C MET A 255 26.90 25.60 -31.93
N VAL A 256 26.00 26.57 -32.16
CA VAL A 256 25.35 27.38 -31.11
C VAL A 256 24.51 26.47 -30.21
N THR A 257 25.13 26.01 -29.13
CA THR A 257 24.41 25.26 -28.08
C THR A 257 23.71 26.26 -27.15
N PRO A 258 22.41 26.07 -26.86
CA PRO A 258 21.67 26.98 -25.98
C PRO A 258 22.27 26.98 -24.57
N THR A 259 22.63 28.18 -24.12
CA THR A 259 23.34 28.43 -22.86
C THR A 259 22.59 27.86 -21.66
N LYS A 260 23.23 26.90 -20.99
CA LYS A 260 22.78 26.23 -19.77
C LYS A 260 22.64 27.24 -18.63
N ARG A 261 21.41 27.70 -18.36
CA ARG A 261 21.10 28.57 -17.20
C ARG A 261 21.38 27.83 -15.89
N LYS A 262 22.37 28.31 -15.13
CA LYS A 262 22.61 27.93 -13.73
C LYS A 262 21.46 28.45 -12.87
N SER A 263 20.77 27.57 -12.14
CA SER A 263 19.83 27.96 -11.09
C SER A 263 20.60 28.54 -9.92
N ARG A 264 20.61 29.87 -9.82
CA ARG A 264 21.27 30.62 -8.75
C ARG A 264 20.22 31.02 -7.71
N GLY A 265 20.43 30.56 -6.48
CA GLY A 265 20.10 31.30 -5.25
C GLY A 265 18.63 31.30 -4.81
N ALA A 266 18.43 30.73 -3.63
CA ALA A 266 17.25 30.91 -2.79
C ALA A 266 16.93 32.40 -2.55
N LYS A 267 15.64 32.72 -2.49
CA LYS A 267 15.08 33.73 -1.59
C LYS A 267 13.60 33.46 -1.36
N GLU A 268 13.22 33.66 -0.11
CA GLU A 268 11.91 33.46 0.50
C GLU A 268 10.79 34.17 -0.26
N LYS A 269 9.62 33.53 -0.33
CA LYS A 269 8.33 34.05 0.16
C LYS A 269 7.17 33.16 -0.28
N GLY A 270 6.21 33.00 0.63
CA GLY A 270 4.83 33.33 0.34
C GLY A 270 3.99 32.29 -0.39
N ALA A 271 3.06 31.74 0.38
CA ALA A 271 1.66 31.46 0.04
C ALA A 271 1.19 31.58 -1.44
N ALA A 272 0.39 30.57 -1.79
CA ALA A 272 -0.77 30.60 -2.67
C ALA A 272 -0.58 30.48 -4.20
N ALA A 273 -1.29 29.44 -4.70
CA ALA A 273 -2.04 29.38 -5.95
C ALA A 273 -1.35 29.08 -7.30
N ALA A 274 -2.07 28.21 -8.03
CA ALA A 274 -2.26 28.17 -9.49
C ALA A 274 -1.28 27.36 -10.39
N THR A 275 -1.77 26.18 -10.78
CA THR A 275 -2.02 25.72 -12.17
C THR A 275 -1.18 26.28 -13.34
N ARG A 276 -0.43 25.39 -14.00
CA ARG A 276 -0.13 25.34 -15.46
C ARG A 276 0.44 23.95 -15.76
N GLY A 277 -0.02 23.11 -16.69
CA GLY A 277 -0.82 23.33 -17.89
C GLY A 277 -0.05 22.78 -19.11
N THR A 278 0.14 21.46 -19.21
CA THR A 278 0.62 20.83 -20.46
C THR A 278 -0.54 20.22 -21.24
N ARG A 279 -0.68 20.80 -22.43
CA ARG A 279 -1.69 20.65 -23.47
C ARG A 279 -1.33 19.45 -24.35
N SER A 280 -2.20 18.46 -24.46
CA SER A 280 -2.26 17.61 -25.65
C SER A 280 -3.72 17.43 -26.07
N LYS A 281 -3.98 17.83 -27.31
CA LYS A 281 -5.30 17.87 -27.94
C LYS A 281 -5.65 16.50 -28.50
N ALA A 282 -6.81 15.98 -28.12
CA ALA A 282 -7.66 15.15 -29.00
C ALA A 282 -9.10 15.26 -28.48
N LYS A 283 -9.91 16.10 -29.15
CA LYS A 283 -11.31 16.34 -28.81
C LYS A 283 -12.19 15.23 -29.40
N LEU A 284 -12.46 14.17 -28.63
CA LEU A 284 -13.63 13.31 -28.86
C LEU A 284 -14.82 13.93 -28.13
N LYS A 285 -15.72 14.56 -28.89
CA LYS A 285 -16.99 15.11 -28.39
C LYS A 285 -17.96 13.96 -28.10
N THR A 286 -17.79 13.28 -26.98
CA THR A 286 -18.89 12.50 -26.40
C THR A 286 -19.78 13.48 -25.62
N LYS A 287 -21.05 13.58 -26.03
CA LYS A 287 -22.10 14.31 -25.30
C LYS A 287 -22.35 13.56 -23.99
N ILE A 288 -21.50 13.81 -22.98
CA ILE A 288 -21.74 13.37 -21.61
C ILE A 288 -22.95 14.18 -21.12
N SER A 289 -23.96 13.47 -20.65
CA SER A 289 -25.24 14.03 -20.24
C SER A 289 -25.07 15.13 -19.18
N PRO A 290 -25.93 16.16 -19.17
CA PRO A 290 -25.83 17.32 -18.27
C PRO A 290 -26.11 17.00 -16.78
N TYR A 291 -26.19 15.72 -16.39
CA TYR A 291 -26.61 15.31 -15.04
C TYR A 291 -25.51 15.34 -13.97
N LEU A 292 -24.24 15.57 -14.34
CA LEU A 292 -23.12 15.61 -13.37
C LEU A 292 -22.62 17.03 -13.04
N ALA A 293 -23.25 18.08 -13.57
CA ALA A 293 -22.76 19.45 -13.44
C ALA A 293 -23.18 20.18 -12.15
N LYS A 294 -23.95 19.56 -11.24
CA LYS A 294 -24.55 20.25 -10.09
C LYS A 294 -23.99 19.94 -8.70
N THR A 295 -22.99 19.07 -8.54
CA THR A 295 -22.29 18.98 -7.24
C THR A 295 -21.22 20.06 -7.13
N LYS A 296 -21.66 21.32 -7.08
CA LYS A 296 -20.85 22.43 -6.57
C LYS A 296 -20.50 22.07 -5.13
N LYS A 297 -19.33 21.45 -4.94
CA LYS A 297 -18.73 21.22 -3.62
C LYS A 297 -18.78 22.54 -2.89
N SER A 298 -19.57 22.62 -1.81
CA SER A 298 -19.54 23.79 -0.95
C SER A 298 -18.09 23.99 -0.49
N PRO A 299 -17.57 25.22 -0.45
CA PRO A 299 -16.16 25.51 -0.15
C PRO A 299 -15.62 25.01 1.22
N GLY A 300 -16.41 24.27 2.01
CA GLY A 300 -16.01 23.71 3.30
C GLY A 300 -16.09 22.17 3.39
N GLN A 301 -16.55 21.47 2.35
CA GLN A 301 -16.64 20.01 2.42
C GLN A 301 -15.25 19.36 2.25
N PRO A 302 -14.74 18.63 3.27
CA PRO A 302 -13.44 17.97 3.22
C PRO A 302 -13.42 16.98 2.06
N SER A 303 -12.35 16.99 1.28
CA SER A 303 -12.25 16.09 0.11
C SER A 303 -12.42 14.63 0.53
N THR A 304 -13.01 13.83 -0.35
CA THR A 304 -13.19 12.38 -0.14
C THR A 304 -11.89 11.66 0.23
N VAL A 305 -10.76 12.15 -0.29
CA VAL A 305 -9.42 11.65 0.02
C VAL A 305 -9.03 11.90 1.47
N VAL A 306 -9.36 13.08 2.03
CA VAL A 306 -9.06 13.43 3.42
C VAL A 306 -9.92 12.58 4.37
N LYS A 307 -11.22 12.40 4.07
CA LYS A 307 -12.10 11.49 4.81
C LYS A 307 -11.55 10.06 4.84
N LEU A 308 -11.10 9.56 3.69
CA LEU A 308 -10.54 8.22 3.58
C LEU A 308 -9.23 8.03 4.38
N ARG A 309 -8.34 9.03 4.37
CA ARG A 309 -7.09 8.99 5.16
C ARG A 309 -7.38 8.94 6.65
N TYR A 310 -8.30 9.77 7.13
CA TYR A 310 -8.71 9.77 8.53
C TYR A 310 -9.34 8.44 8.95
N ARG A 311 -10.22 7.86 8.10
CA ARG A 311 -10.80 6.54 8.34
C ARG A 311 -9.73 5.46 8.46
N ASN A 312 -8.75 5.43 7.56
CA ASN A 312 -7.66 4.46 7.60
C ASN A 312 -6.82 4.60 8.87
N GLN A 313 -6.47 5.83 9.25
CA GLN A 313 -5.77 6.11 10.51
C GLN A 313 -6.56 5.62 11.72
N ALA A 314 -7.88 5.84 11.75
CA ALA A 314 -8.73 5.34 12.81
C ALA A 314 -8.77 3.81 12.87
N MET A 315 -8.79 3.12 11.71
CA MET A 315 -8.73 1.66 11.66
C MET A 315 -7.40 1.11 12.21
N ASP A 316 -6.27 1.74 11.89
CA ASP A 316 -4.96 1.27 12.34
C ASP A 316 -4.82 1.34 13.87
N VAL A 317 -5.36 2.39 14.51
CA VAL A 317 -5.42 2.48 15.98
C VAL A 317 -6.32 1.39 16.57
N LEU A 318 -7.47 1.12 15.95
CA LEU A 318 -8.45 0.16 16.46
C LEU A 318 -8.02 -1.32 16.24
N ARG A 319 -7.16 -1.60 15.26
CA ARG A 319 -6.65 -2.96 14.99
C ARG A 319 -5.84 -3.52 16.15
N ASN A 320 -5.16 -2.66 16.90
CA ASN A 320 -4.31 -3.03 18.03
C ASN A 320 -5.08 -3.18 19.34
N LEU A 321 -6.39 -2.89 19.36
CA LEU A 321 -7.23 -3.05 20.53
C LEU A 321 -7.76 -4.48 20.66
N ASP A 322 -7.99 -4.88 21.90
CA ASP A 322 -8.59 -6.16 22.24
C ASP A 322 -10.11 -6.15 22.00
N ALA A 323 -10.69 -7.34 21.89
CA ALA A 323 -12.12 -7.49 21.62
C ALA A 323 -12.99 -6.84 22.71
N HIS A 324 -12.58 -6.93 23.99
CA HIS A 324 -13.29 -6.29 25.10
C HIS A 324 -13.23 -4.76 25.04
N GLU A 325 -12.09 -4.19 24.66
CA GLU A 325 -11.93 -2.74 24.48
C GLU A 325 -12.81 -2.24 23.33
N LEU A 326 -12.84 -2.98 22.22
CA LEU A 326 -13.71 -2.68 21.08
C LEU A 326 -15.20 -2.78 21.46
N GLN A 327 -15.60 -3.78 22.25
CA GLN A 327 -16.96 -3.88 22.79
C GLN A 327 -17.31 -2.68 23.68
N GLY A 328 -16.37 -2.24 24.53
CA GLY A 328 -16.55 -1.03 25.35
C GLY A 328 -16.75 0.23 24.50
N ILE A 329 -15.96 0.39 23.43
CA ILE A 329 -16.09 1.51 22.49
C ILE A 329 -17.41 1.43 21.70
N CYS A 330 -17.82 0.24 21.27
CA CYS A 330 -19.10 0.00 20.61
C CYS A 330 -20.26 0.40 21.52
N LYS A 331 -20.28 -0.07 22.78
CA LYS A 331 -21.30 0.27 23.78
C LYS A 331 -21.35 1.78 24.07
N TYR A 332 -20.19 2.41 24.24
CA TYR A 332 -20.11 3.86 24.47
C TYR A 332 -20.63 4.69 23.29
N LYS A 333 -20.50 4.18 22.06
CA LYS A 333 -20.96 4.86 20.83
C LYS A 333 -22.35 4.46 20.35
N GLY A 334 -23.00 3.50 21.01
CA GLY A 334 -24.27 2.94 20.55
C GLY A 334 -24.17 2.12 19.26
N ILE A 335 -23.02 1.51 18.97
CA ILE A 335 -22.79 0.67 17.79
C ILE A 335 -22.93 -0.80 18.21
N ALA A 336 -23.73 -1.58 17.48
CA ALA A 336 -23.86 -3.02 17.72
C ALA A 336 -22.54 -3.77 17.44
N TYR A 337 -22.15 -4.68 18.33
CA TYR A 337 -20.92 -5.46 18.15
C TYR A 337 -21.22 -6.77 17.40
N THR A 338 -20.93 -6.82 16.10
CA THR A 338 -21.16 -7.99 15.23
C THR A 338 -19.91 -8.84 15.00
N GLY A 339 -18.74 -8.37 15.43
CA GLY A 339 -17.46 -9.06 15.31
C GLY A 339 -16.29 -8.07 15.36
N LYS A 340 -15.05 -8.56 15.56
CA LYS A 340 -13.87 -7.69 15.72
C LYS A 340 -13.64 -6.82 14.47
N ILE A 341 -13.74 -7.40 13.29
CA ILE A 341 -13.47 -6.71 12.02
C ILE A 341 -14.56 -5.68 11.73
N ASP A 342 -15.83 -6.05 11.85
CA ASP A 342 -16.96 -5.17 11.57
C ASP A 342 -17.03 -4.01 12.57
N ALA A 343 -16.81 -4.28 13.86
CA ALA A 343 -16.72 -3.25 14.89
C ALA A 343 -15.63 -2.19 14.55
N ILE A 344 -14.47 -2.61 14.05
CA ILE A 344 -13.42 -1.66 13.62
C ILE A 344 -13.93 -0.76 12.48
N PHE A 345 -14.60 -1.32 11.48
CA PHE A 345 -15.13 -0.56 10.35
C PHE A 345 -16.23 0.42 10.78
N ASP A 346 -17.14 -0.01 11.65
CA ASP A 346 -18.26 0.81 12.11
C ASP A 346 -17.79 1.93 13.02
N ILE A 347 -16.89 1.64 13.97
CA ILE A 347 -16.27 2.65 14.85
C ILE A 347 -15.48 3.66 14.03
N ALA A 348 -14.69 3.23 13.04
CA ALA A 348 -13.91 4.13 12.17
C ALA A 348 -14.82 5.00 11.31
N SER A 349 -15.91 4.44 10.76
CA SER A 349 -16.90 5.17 9.99
C SER A 349 -17.62 6.22 10.85
N HIS A 350 -18.03 5.84 12.06
CA HIS A 350 -18.65 6.77 13.02
C HIS A 350 -17.68 7.90 13.45
N ARG A 351 -16.41 7.60 13.73
CA ARG A 351 -15.39 8.65 14.00
C ARG A 351 -15.25 9.61 12.83
N THR A 352 -15.26 9.09 11.60
CA THR A 352 -15.12 9.89 10.39
C THR A 352 -16.32 10.82 10.20
N ARG A 353 -17.55 10.31 10.36
CA ARG A 353 -18.77 11.13 10.30
C ARG A 353 -18.76 12.24 11.35
N LYS A 354 -18.47 11.89 12.61
CA LYS A 354 -18.38 12.83 13.73
C LYS A 354 -17.31 13.91 13.51
N HIS A 355 -16.15 13.54 12.99
CA HIS A 355 -15.03 14.46 12.77
C HIS A 355 -15.30 15.47 11.63
N PHE A 356 -15.94 15.02 10.56
CA PHE A 356 -16.19 15.87 9.39
C PHE A 356 -17.57 16.52 9.38
N GLY A 357 -18.32 16.42 10.48
CA GLY A 357 -19.66 16.98 10.59
C GLY A 357 -20.58 16.50 9.48
N GLU A 358 -20.39 15.26 9.01
CA GLU A 358 -21.32 14.64 8.07
C GLU A 358 -22.56 14.33 8.89
N VAL A 359 -23.47 15.32 8.91
CA VAL A 359 -24.80 15.24 9.50
C VAL A 359 -25.33 13.88 9.09
N GLU A 360 -25.66 13.04 10.09
CA GLU A 360 -26.30 11.77 9.80
C GLU A 360 -27.44 12.07 8.84
N PRO A 361 -27.60 11.30 7.75
CA PRO A 361 -28.76 11.47 6.90
C PRO A 361 -29.94 11.47 7.85
N ILE A 362 -30.55 12.64 8.03
CA ILE A 362 -31.77 12.81 8.82
C ILE A 362 -32.65 11.71 8.28
N ASP A 363 -33.10 10.82 9.15
CA ASP A 363 -33.90 9.68 8.74
C ASP A 363 -35.17 10.28 8.13
N LEU A 364 -35.18 10.45 6.80
CA LEU A 364 -36.23 11.17 6.08
C LEU A 364 -37.57 10.41 6.16
N SER A 365 -37.54 9.21 6.72
CA SER A 365 -38.70 8.46 7.22
C SER A 365 -39.50 9.25 8.26
N GLU A 366 -38.86 9.95 9.20
CA GLU A 366 -39.59 10.67 10.27
C GLU A 366 -40.21 11.99 9.79
N VAL A 367 -39.71 12.55 8.68
CA VAL A 367 -40.26 13.78 8.08
C VAL A 367 -41.42 13.47 7.11
N LEU A 368 -41.48 12.26 6.54
CA LEU A 368 -42.58 11.85 5.67
C LEU A 368 -43.84 11.43 6.43
N GLU A 369 -43.75 11.04 7.71
CA GLU A 369 -44.93 10.68 8.52
C GLU A 369 -45.72 11.91 9.02
N VAL A 370 -45.17 13.13 8.93
CA VAL A 370 -45.86 14.36 9.38
C VAL A 370 -46.73 14.99 8.28
N GLU A 371 -46.55 14.63 7.01
CA GLU A 371 -47.36 15.20 5.91
C GLU A 371 -48.64 14.40 5.59
N GLU A 372 -48.83 13.18 6.12
CA GLU A 372 -50.05 12.39 5.88
C GLU A 372 -51.18 12.58 6.92
N GLU A 373 -50.91 13.13 8.11
CA GLU A 373 -51.96 13.39 9.12
C GLU A 373 -52.71 14.74 8.96
N ALA A 374 -52.47 15.49 7.89
CA ALA A 374 -53.15 16.78 7.66
C ALA A 374 -54.29 16.74 6.62
N SER A 375 -54.70 15.58 6.10
CA SER A 375 -55.73 15.50 5.03
C SER A 375 -57.06 14.86 5.41
N ALA A 376 -57.29 14.54 6.68
CA ALA A 376 -58.56 13.94 7.15
C ALA A 376 -59.39 14.90 8.00
N THR A 377 -59.72 16.08 7.47
CA THR A 377 -60.83 16.89 8.03
C THR A 377 -61.71 17.45 6.94
N GLY A 378 -62.97 17.01 6.95
CA GLY A 378 -64.11 17.76 6.41
C GLY A 378 -64.67 17.25 5.09
N ASP A 379 -65.56 16.25 5.15
CA ASP A 379 -66.86 16.34 4.48
C ASP A 379 -67.80 15.26 5.03
N ASP A 380 -68.44 15.55 6.17
CA ASP A 380 -69.66 14.84 6.57
C ASP A 380 -70.61 15.87 7.19
N GLY A 381 -71.46 16.43 6.34
CA GLY A 381 -72.36 17.51 6.68
C GLY A 381 -73.65 17.43 5.87
N GLY A 382 -74.63 16.70 6.41
CA GLY A 382 -76.02 17.13 6.37
C GLY A 382 -76.92 16.51 5.30
N GLN A 383 -77.50 15.35 5.62
CA GLN A 383 -78.89 15.07 5.23
C GLN A 383 -79.73 15.05 6.52
N GLU A 384 -80.34 16.20 6.82
CA GLU A 384 -81.42 16.32 7.80
C GLU A 384 -82.77 16.36 7.09
N GLU A 385 -83.75 15.86 7.82
CA GLU A 385 -85.08 15.44 7.42
C GLU A 385 -86.03 16.56 6.93
N GLY A 386 -87.03 16.13 6.16
CA GLY A 386 -88.43 16.41 6.54
C GLY A 386 -89.18 17.51 5.79
N VAL A 387 -90.03 17.10 4.85
CA VAL A 387 -91.53 17.18 4.84
C VAL A 387 -92.05 17.21 3.41
#